data_AF-A0AA43F9H8-F1
#
_entry.id   AF-A0AA43F9H8-F1
#
_cell.length_a   1.000
_cell.length_b   1.000
_cell.length_c   1.000
_cell.angle_alpha   90.00
_cell.angle_beta   90.00
_cell.angle_gamma   90.00
#
_symmetry.space_group_name_H-M   'P 1'
#
loop_
_entity.id
_entity.type
_entity.pdbx_description
1 polymer ?
#
loop_
_entity_poly.entity_id
_entity_poly.type
_entity_poly.pdbx_seq_one_letter_code
_entity_poly.pdbx_strand_id
1 'polypeptide(L)'
;MKAQSVVHSHIDVTDTLARLYLFLAQSIDRCVSEAAQINYPEADLQSHLAATRTTALDMLAVNPVVKAKVEQECNRVGSLIMACRGDGAEKARARDELMAERAVLTHKTMALSDLLAVFRTT
;
A
#
# COMPACT_ATOMS: atom_id res chain seq x y z
N MET A 1 -3.55 -25.69 -19.69
CA MET A 1 -3.12 -24.34 -20.13
C MET A 1 -1.85 -24.00 -19.39
N LYS A 2 -0.72 -23.83 -20.07
CA LYS A 2 0.52 -23.36 -19.43
C LYS A 2 0.34 -21.87 -19.13
N ALA A 3 0.31 -21.51 -17.85
CA ALA A 3 0.36 -20.11 -17.44
C ALA A 3 1.68 -19.53 -17.97
N GLN A 4 1.61 -18.67 -18.98
CA GLN A 4 2.77 -17.87 -19.36
C GLN A 4 3.07 -16.94 -18.19
N SER A 5 4.20 -17.16 -17.53
CA SER A 5 4.74 -16.23 -16.54
C SER A 5 5.11 -14.94 -17.27
N VAL A 6 4.25 -13.93 -17.21
CA VAL A 6 4.58 -12.59 -17.66
C VAL A 6 5.71 -12.09 -16.77
N VAL A 7 6.91 -11.94 -17.35
CA VAL A 7 8.04 -11.34 -16.63
C VAL A 7 7.84 -9.84 -16.69
N HIS A 8 7.36 -9.26 -15.59
CA HIS A 8 7.24 -7.82 -15.45
C HIS A 8 8.62 -7.17 -15.33
N SER A 9 8.81 -6.01 -15.93
CA SER A 9 10.07 -5.28 -15.78
C SER A 9 10.24 -4.84 -14.32
N HIS A 10 11.49 -4.70 -13.87
CA HIS A 10 11.76 -4.19 -12.52
C HIS A 10 11.19 -2.78 -12.33
N ILE A 11 11.06 -1.99 -13.41
CA ILE A 11 10.39 -0.68 -13.40
C ILE A 11 8.90 -0.85 -13.08
N ASP A 12 8.19 -1.73 -13.79
CA ASP A 12 6.74 -1.93 -13.58
C ASP A 12 6.42 -2.44 -12.17
N VAL A 13 7.23 -3.37 -11.65
CA VAL A 13 7.07 -3.91 -10.30
C VAL A 13 7.32 -2.81 -9.26
N THR A 14 8.41 -2.06 -9.39
CA THR A 14 8.78 -0.99 -8.44
C THR A 14 7.73 0.12 -8.44
N ASP A 15 7.25 0.50 -9.62
CA ASP A 15 6.23 1.53 -9.81
C ASP A 15 4.87 1.11 -9.22
N THR A 16 4.46 -0.13 -9.47
CA THR A 16 3.22 -0.69 -8.89
C THR A 16 3.29 -0.75 -7.37
N LEU A 17 4.44 -1.16 -6.79
CA LEU A 17 4.64 -1.16 -5.34
C LEU A 17 4.63 0.25 -4.74
N ALA A 18 5.24 1.23 -5.42
CA ALA A 18 5.24 2.61 -4.97
C ALA A 18 3.80 3.16 -4.91
N ARG A 19 2.99 2.89 -5.93
CA ARG A 19 1.56 3.24 -5.96
C ARG A 19 0.76 2.53 -4.86
N LEU A 20 1.00 1.24 -4.66
CA LEU A 20 0.34 0.48 -3.59
C LEU A 20 0.58 1.11 -2.22
N TYR A 21 1.84 1.38 -1.89
CA TYR A 21 2.19 1.98 -0.59
C TYR A 21 1.70 3.42 -0.46
N LEU A 22 1.63 4.18 -1.56
CA LEU A 22 1.00 5.50 -1.57
C LEU A 22 -0.51 5.42 -1.24
N PHE A 23 -1.25 4.51 -1.87
CA PHE A 23 -2.69 4.35 -1.58
C PHE A 23 -2.95 3.84 -0.17
N LEU A 24 -2.11 2.96 0.37
CA LEU A 24 -2.17 2.56 1.77
C LEU A 24 -1.94 3.76 2.69
N ALA A 25 -0.90 4.57 2.44
CA ALA A 25 -0.60 5.78 3.20
C ALA A 25 -1.77 6.79 3.18
N GLN A 26 -2.39 7.01 2.01
CA GLN A 26 -3.57 7.86 1.88
C GLN A 26 -4.77 7.31 2.66
N SER A 27 -4.95 5.98 2.68
CA SER A 27 -6.00 5.34 3.46
C SER A 27 -5.79 5.53 4.96
N ILE A 28 -4.54 5.47 5.43
CA ILE A 28 -4.17 5.81 6.81
C ILE A 28 -4.48 7.28 7.10
N ASP A 29 -4.05 8.19 6.23
CA ASP A 29 -4.20 9.65 6.42
C ASP A 29 -5.68 10.04 6.62
N ARG A 30 -6.63 9.35 5.98
CA ARG A 30 -8.08 9.57 6.17
C ARG A 30 -8.63 9.10 7.51
N CYS A 31 -8.03 8.07 8.11
CA CYS A 31 -8.42 7.55 9.43
C CYS A 31 -7.95 8.47 10.58
N VAL A 32 -6.83 9.15 10.36
CA VAL A 32 -6.11 9.93 11.38
C VAL A 32 -6.31 11.44 11.22
N SER A 33 -6.67 11.92 10.02
CA SER A 33 -6.89 13.34 9.73
C SER A 33 -8.24 13.58 9.04
N GLU A 34 -9.07 14.41 9.65
CA GLU A 34 -10.33 14.89 9.05
C GLU A 34 -10.07 15.71 7.79
N ALA A 35 -8.98 16.48 7.74
CA ALA A 35 -8.60 17.26 6.57
C ALA A 35 -8.27 16.38 5.35
N ALA A 36 -7.76 15.16 5.55
CA ALA A 36 -7.48 14.21 4.49
C ALA A 36 -8.75 13.59 3.88
N GLN A 37 -9.91 13.73 4.54
CA GLN A 37 -11.18 13.21 4.02
C GLN A 37 -11.75 14.05 2.88
N ILE A 38 -11.32 15.31 2.75
CA ILE A 38 -11.90 16.33 1.88
C ILE A 38 -11.39 16.23 0.42
N ASN A 39 -10.16 15.76 0.22
CA ASN A 39 -9.44 15.98 -1.05
C ASN A 39 -9.67 14.91 -2.13
N TYR A 40 -10.23 13.75 -1.78
CA TYR A 40 -10.38 12.63 -2.72
C TYR A 40 -11.55 11.70 -2.31
N PRO A 41 -12.40 11.21 -3.23
CA PRO A 41 -13.50 10.31 -2.88
C PRO A 41 -12.99 8.98 -2.30
N GLU A 42 -13.56 8.56 -1.17
CA GLU A 42 -13.14 7.32 -0.50
C GLU A 42 -13.38 6.08 -1.38
N ALA A 43 -14.48 6.05 -2.14
CA ALA A 43 -14.81 4.93 -3.02
C ALA A 43 -13.75 4.74 -4.12
N ASP A 44 -13.28 5.83 -4.72
CA ASP A 44 -12.25 5.78 -5.76
C ASP A 44 -10.91 5.34 -5.17
N LEU A 45 -10.61 5.72 -3.91
CA LEU A 45 -9.38 5.32 -3.23
C LEU A 45 -9.37 3.82 -2.97
N GLN A 46 -10.48 3.30 -2.45
CA GLN A 46 -10.65 1.88 -2.18
C GLN A 46 -10.58 1.07 -3.47
N SER A 47 -11.20 1.55 -4.55
CA SER A 47 -11.14 0.92 -5.87
C SER A 47 -9.70 0.85 -6.40
N HIS A 48 -8.98 1.98 -6.41
CA HIS A 48 -7.60 2.01 -6.87
C HIS A 48 -6.66 1.19 -5.98
N LEU A 49 -6.84 1.21 -4.66
CA LEU A 49 -6.08 0.39 -3.74
C LEU A 49 -6.30 -1.11 -4.03
N ALA A 50 -7.55 -1.54 -4.17
CA ALA A 50 -7.88 -2.93 -4.46
C ALA A 50 -7.32 -3.40 -5.80
N ALA A 51 -7.46 -2.59 -6.86
CA ALA A 51 -6.90 -2.89 -8.17
C ALA A 51 -5.37 -2.99 -8.12
N THR A 52 -4.72 -1.99 -7.52
CA THR A 52 -3.25 -1.94 -7.41
C THR A 52 -2.70 -3.09 -6.57
N ARG A 53 -3.39 -3.45 -5.48
CA ARG A 53 -3.04 -4.60 -4.65
C ARG A 53 -3.09 -5.90 -5.44
N THR A 54 -4.17 -6.14 -6.18
CA THR A 54 -4.29 -7.34 -7.04
C THR A 54 -3.16 -7.41 -8.04
N THR A 55 -2.92 -6.32 -8.79
CA THR A 55 -1.82 -6.25 -9.75
C THR A 55 -0.46 -6.51 -9.09
N ALA A 56 -0.17 -5.89 -7.94
CA ALA A 56 1.09 -6.11 -7.23
C ALA A 56 1.28 -7.58 -6.81
N LEU A 57 0.24 -8.22 -6.28
CA LEU A 57 0.30 -9.61 -5.83
C LEU A 57 0.45 -10.61 -6.99
N ASP A 58 -0.11 -10.29 -8.15
CA ASP A 58 0.05 -11.06 -9.38
C ASP A 58 1.48 -10.92 -9.92
N MET A 59 2.01 -9.70 -10.00
CA MET A 59 3.41 -9.44 -10.40
C MET A 59 4.41 -10.15 -9.49
N LEU A 60 4.12 -10.22 -8.19
CA LEU A 60 4.97 -10.88 -7.19
C LEU A 60 4.77 -12.40 -7.11
N ALA A 61 3.88 -13.00 -7.91
CA ALA A 61 3.63 -14.45 -7.86
C ALA A 61 4.91 -15.29 -8.11
N VAL A 62 5.88 -14.74 -8.85
CA VAL A 62 7.20 -15.36 -9.09
C VAL A 62 8.11 -15.36 -7.86
N ASN A 63 7.82 -14.55 -6.83
CA ASN A 63 8.55 -14.48 -5.57
C ASN A 63 7.57 -14.59 -4.38
N PRO A 64 7.25 -15.83 -3.95
CA PRO A 64 6.22 -16.06 -2.93
C PRO A 64 6.55 -15.45 -1.57
N VAL A 65 7.84 -15.30 -1.25
CA VAL A 65 8.28 -14.68 0.01
C VAL A 65 7.97 -13.18 0.01
N VAL A 66 8.27 -12.48 -1.07
CA VAL A 66 7.97 -11.05 -1.18
C VAL A 66 6.46 -10.83 -1.30
N LYS A 67 5.76 -11.67 -2.06
CA LYS A 67 4.29 -11.66 -2.14
C LYS A 67 3.64 -11.75 -0.76
N ALA A 68 4.03 -12.74 0.04
CA ALA A 68 3.48 -12.93 1.38
C ALA A 68 3.74 -11.74 2.31
N LYS A 69 4.91 -11.12 2.22
CA LYS A 69 5.23 -9.90 2.99
C LYS A 69 4.33 -8.73 2.63
N VAL A 70 4.17 -8.46 1.33
CA VAL A 70 3.29 -7.37 0.84
C VAL A 70 1.84 -7.64 1.23
N GLU A 71 1.38 -8.88 1.11
CA GLU A 71 0.04 -9.27 1.51
C GLU A 71 -0.20 -9.09 3.02
N GLN A 72 0.77 -9.48 3.85
CA GLN A 72 0.71 -9.28 5.30
C GLN A 72 0.65 -7.79 5.67
N GLU A 73 1.44 -6.95 5.01
CA GLU A 73 1.42 -5.49 5.21
C GLU A 73 0.06 -4.88 4.85
N CYS A 74 -0.49 -5.24 3.69
CA CYS A 74 -1.83 -4.81 3.28
C CYS A 74 -2.91 -5.25 4.27
N ASN A 75 -2.85 -6.50 4.74
CA ASN A 75 -3.80 -7.03 5.72
C ASN A 75 -3.69 -6.30 7.06
N ARG A 76 -2.46 -6.08 7.55
CA ARG A 76 -2.21 -5.37 8.81
C ARG A 76 -2.77 -3.95 8.77
N VAL A 77 -2.47 -3.18 7.72
CA VAL A 77 -3.00 -1.82 7.55
C VAL A 77 -4.52 -1.84 7.43
N GLY A 78 -5.09 -2.78 6.66
CA GLY A 78 -6.54 -2.93 6.53
C GLY A 78 -7.24 -3.21 7.87
N SER A 79 -6.69 -4.12 8.69
CA SER A 79 -7.20 -4.41 10.02
C SER A 79 -7.15 -3.19 10.94
N LEU A 80 -6.05 -2.43 10.91
CA LEU A 80 -5.90 -1.22 11.71
C LEU A 80 -6.86 -0.10 11.28
N ILE A 81 -7.10 0.07 9.98
CA ILE A 81 -8.10 1.01 9.45
C ILE A 81 -9.49 0.65 9.97
N MET A 82 -9.86 -0.63 9.96
CA MET A 82 -11.14 -1.09 10.49
C MET A 82 -11.25 -0.83 12.01
N ALA A 83 -10.21 -1.13 12.77
CA ALA A 83 -10.16 -0.87 14.22
C ALA A 83 -10.24 0.64 14.53
N CYS A 84 -9.64 1.50 13.70
CA CYS A 84 -9.71 2.95 13.83
C CYS A 84 -11.13 3.53 13.59
N ARG A 85 -12.03 2.75 12.97
CA ARG A 85 -13.46 3.12 12.82
C ARG A 85 -14.30 2.72 14.03
N GLY A 86 -13.76 1.91 14.95
CA GLY A 86 -14.39 1.60 16.22
C GLY A 86 -14.34 2.77 17.21
N ASP A 87 -14.70 2.48 18.47
CA ASP A 87 -14.79 3.47 19.54
C ASP A 87 -13.87 3.14 20.73
N GLY A 88 -13.60 4.14 21.56
CA GLY A 88 -12.89 3.97 22.83
C GLY A 88 -11.38 3.69 22.69
N ALA A 89 -10.84 2.89 23.61
CA ALA A 89 -9.39 2.65 23.73
C ALA A 89 -8.79 1.90 22.53
N GLU A 90 -9.57 1.03 21.87
CA GLU A 90 -9.15 0.30 20.67
C GLU A 90 -8.86 1.26 19.51
N LYS A 91 -9.72 2.27 19.32
CA LYS A 91 -9.52 3.33 18.32
C LYS A 91 -8.23 4.11 18.55
N ALA A 92 -7.97 4.52 19.79
CA ALA A 92 -6.77 5.28 20.14
C ALA A 92 -5.49 4.48 19.84
N ARG A 93 -5.46 3.22 20.28
CA ARG A 93 -4.36 2.30 19.99
C ARG A 93 -4.18 2.07 18.48
N ALA A 94 -5.27 1.83 17.76
CA ALA A 94 -5.22 1.64 16.31
C ALA A 94 -4.67 2.89 15.59
N ARG A 95 -5.00 4.10 16.06
CA ARG A 95 -4.44 5.35 15.51
C ARG A 95 -2.93 5.47 15.72
N ASP A 96 -2.45 5.13 16.91
CA ASP A 96 -1.01 5.15 17.20
C ASP A 96 -0.25 4.14 16.33
N GLU A 97 -0.79 2.91 16.20
CA GLU A 97 -0.23 1.88 15.32
C GLU A 97 -0.29 2.31 13.84
N LEU A 98 -1.38 2.94 13.39
CA LEU A 98 -1.48 3.50 12.04
C LEU A 98 -0.44 4.59 11.76
N MET A 99 -0.14 5.46 12.73
CA MET A 99 0.92 6.46 12.59
C MET A 99 2.30 5.82 12.43
N ALA A 100 2.58 4.74 13.17
CA ALA A 100 3.82 3.98 13.01
C ALA A 100 3.90 3.32 11.61
N GLU A 101 2.82 2.70 11.15
CA GLU A 101 2.74 2.16 9.79
C GLU A 101 2.92 3.24 8.73
N ARG A 102 2.32 4.42 8.95
CA ARG A 102 2.42 5.56 8.02
C ARG A 102 3.86 6.00 7.80
N ALA A 103 4.67 6.03 8.86
CA ALA A 103 6.09 6.36 8.77
C ALA A 103 6.87 5.29 7.97
N VAL A 104 6.57 4.01 8.20
CA VAL A 104 7.17 2.90 7.43
C VAL A 104 6.82 3.01 5.95
N LEU A 105 5.55 3.27 5.63
CA LEU A 105 5.10 3.43 4.25
C LEU A 105 5.76 4.62 3.57
N THR A 106 5.93 5.76 4.26
CA THR A 106 6.69 6.91 3.73
C THR A 106 8.09 6.51 3.28
N HIS A 107 8.84 5.84 4.17
CA HIS A 107 10.21 5.44 3.86
C HIS A 107 10.28 4.48 2.67
N LYS A 108 9.36 3.51 2.60
CA LYS A 108 9.28 2.59 1.46
C LYS A 108 8.96 3.32 0.15
N THR A 109 7.97 4.20 0.15
CA THR A 109 7.60 4.96 -1.05
C THR A 109 8.73 5.87 -1.52
N MET A 110 9.47 6.51 -0.60
CA MET A 110 10.66 7.31 -0.95
C MET A 110 11.74 6.43 -1.60
N ALA A 111 12.10 5.31 -0.97
CA ALA A 111 13.13 4.40 -1.50
C ALA A 111 12.76 3.84 -2.88
N LEU A 112 11.49 3.48 -3.09
CA LEU A 112 11.01 3.00 -4.40
C LEU A 112 11.01 4.11 -5.44
N SER A 113 10.71 5.35 -5.05
CA SER A 113 10.75 6.51 -5.94
C SER A 113 12.18 6.84 -6.37
N ASP A 114 13.14 6.76 -5.46
CA ASP A 114 14.58 6.92 -5.76
C ASP A 114 15.07 5.82 -6.70
N LEU A 115 14.69 4.55 -6.45
CA LEU A 115 15.00 3.43 -7.34
C LEU A 115 14.40 3.62 -8.74
N LEU A 116 13.15 4.08 -8.83
CA LEU A 116 12.52 4.39 -10.12
C LEU A 116 13.25 5.49 -10.87
N ALA A 117 13.74 6.53 -10.17
CA ALA A 117 14.54 7.57 -10.77
C ALA A 117 15.82 6.99 -11.38
N VAL A 118 16.53 6.13 -10.65
CA VAL A 118 17.73 5.43 -11.14
C VAL A 118 17.39 4.59 -12.38
N PHE A 119 16.39 3.71 -12.29
CA PHE A 119 16.03 2.79 -13.38
C PHE A 119 15.56 3.50 -14.66
N ARG A 120 14.98 4.70 -14.55
CA ARG A 120 14.53 5.49 -15.71
C ARG A 120 15.65 6.26 -16.39
N THR A 121 16.79 6.46 -15.72
CA THR A 121 17.95 7.22 -16.24
C THR A 121 19.04 6.34 -16.85
N THR A 122 18.90 5.01 -16.74
CA THR A 122 19.77 3.98 -17.31
C THR A 122 19.13 3.32 -18.52
#